data_AF-A0A8J6ZIQ9-F1
#
_entry.id   AF-A0A8J6ZIQ9-F1
#
_cell.length_a   1.000
_cell.length_b   1.000
_cell.length_c   1.000
_cell.angle_alpha   90.00
_cell.angle_beta   90.00
_cell.angle_gamma   90.00
#
_symmetry.space_group_name_H-M   'P 1'
#
loop_
_entity.id
_entity.type
_entity.pdbx_description
1 polymer ?
#
loop_
_entity_poly.entity_id
_entity_poly.type
_entity_poly.pdbx_seq_one_letter_code
_entity_poly.pdbx_strand_id
1 'polypeptide(L)' 'MQRASAIASILSGLITIILTYYKPSAYWNNASRKFFRPLIGDRATAVLHYAIGAGLIAIGIILVI' A
#
# COMPACT_ATOMS: atom_id res chain seq x y z
N MET A 1 21.21 1.98 -11.52
CA MET A 1 20.60 2.03 -10.17
C MET A 1 19.24 2.73 -10.18
N GLN A 2 19.12 3.95 -10.72
CA GLN A 2 17.85 4.73 -10.73
C GLN A 2 16.63 3.99 -11.31
N ARG A 3 16.77 3.28 -12.43
CA ARG A 3 15.66 2.50 -13.02
C ARG A 3 15.14 1.38 -12.12
N ALA A 4 16.03 0.70 -11.41
CA ALA A 4 15.65 -0.39 -10.51
C ALA A 4 14.88 0.14 -9.29
N SER A 5 15.34 1.25 -8.70
CA SER A 5 14.62 1.94 -7.63
C SER A 5 13.25 2.46 -8.08
N ALA A 6 13.15 2.96 -9.32
CA ALA A 6 11.89 3.45 -9.86
C ALA A 6 10.85 2.34 -10.05
N ILE A 7 11.28 1.20 -10.62
CA ILE A 7 10.44 -0.01 -10.73
C ILE A 7 10.03 -0.51 -9.35
N ALA A 8 10.95 -0.56 -8.38
CA ALA A 8 10.64 -0.97 -7.02
C ALA A 8 9.57 -0.07 -6.38
N SER A 9 9.68 1.26 -6.53
CA SER A 9 8.67 2.20 -6.03
C SER A 9 7.29 1.99 -6.65
N ILE A 10 7.22 1.76 -7.97
CA ILE A 10 5.94 1.49 -8.67
C ILE A 10 5.32 0.18 -8.16
N LEU A 11 6.12 -0.88 -8.06
CA LEU A 11 5.66 -2.19 -7.59
C LEU A 11 5.19 -2.11 -6.13
N SER A 12 5.95 -1.45 -5.25
CA SER A 12 5.55 -1.24 -3.86
C SER A 12 4.23 -0.47 -3.76
N GLY A 13 4.06 0.60 -4.53
CA GLY A 13 2.82 1.36 -4.54
C GLY A 13 1.61 0.56 -5.02
N LEU A 14 1.77 -0.23 -6.09
CA LEU A 14 0.73 -1.15 -6.59
C LEU A 14 0.35 -2.20 -5.53
N ILE A 15 1.34 -2.83 -4.90
CA ILE A 15 1.10 -3.81 -3.84
C ILE A 15 0.34 -3.17 -2.68
N THR A 16 0.74 -1.98 -2.23
CA THR A 16 0.05 -1.26 -1.16
C THR A 16 -1.41 -1.00 -1.51
N ILE A 17 -1.72 -0.53 -2.72
CA ILE A 17 -3.09 -0.30 -3.19
C ILE A 17 -3.88 -1.62 -3.22
N ILE A 18 -3.33 -2.68 -3.81
CA ILE A 18 -4.00 -3.99 -3.92
C ILE A 18 -4.30 -4.58 -2.55
N LEU A 19 -3.33 -4.55 -1.63
CA LEU A 19 -3.52 -5.07 -0.26
C LEU A 19 -4.52 -4.23 0.53
N THR A 20 -4.57 -2.92 0.29
CA THR A 20 -5.54 -2.00 0.92
C THR A 20 -6.96 -2.22 0.40
N TYR A 21 -7.11 -2.53 -0.90
CA TYR A 21 -8.40 -2.82 -1.52
C TYR A 21 -8.93 -4.19 -1.15
N TYR A 22 -8.12 -5.23 -1.36
CA TYR A 22 -8.57 -6.61 -1.21
C TYR A 22 -8.69 -7.04 0.26
N LYS A 23 -7.96 -6.37 1.17
CA LYS A 23 -7.87 -6.69 2.61
C LYS A 23 -7.89 -8.21 2.85
N PRO A 24 -6.86 -8.96 2.39
CA PRO A 24 -6.89 -10.42 2.35
C PRO A 24 -7.26 -11.02 3.70
N SER A 25 -8.27 -11.89 3.70
CA SER A 25 -8.89 -12.45 4.90
C SER A 25 -7.90 -13.23 5.77
N ALA A 26 -6.88 -13.88 5.19
CA ALA A 26 -5.82 -14.56 5.94
C ALA A 26 -5.00 -13.61 6.84
N TYR A 27 -4.80 -12.36 6.40
CA TYR A 27 -4.12 -11.34 7.19
C TYR A 27 -5.11 -10.63 8.12
N TRP A 28 -6.27 -10.23 7.60
CA TRP A 28 -7.24 -9.38 8.30
C TRP A 28 -8.16 -10.10 9.28
N ASN A 29 -8.39 -11.40 9.11
CA ASN A 29 -9.26 -12.21 9.95
C ASN A 29 -8.50 -13.00 11.02
N ASN A 30 -7.22 -12.73 11.21
CA ASN A 30 -6.40 -13.40 12.21
C ASN A 30 -6.67 -12.81 13.61
N ALA A 31 -6.83 -13.67 14.62
CA ALA A 31 -7.27 -13.28 15.97
C ALA A 31 -6.34 -12.24 16.62
N SER A 32 -5.02 -12.33 16.40
CA SER A 32 -4.04 -11.36 16.92
C SER A 32 -4.20 -9.95 16.37
N ARG A 33 -4.89 -9.75 15.25
CA ARG A 33 -5.04 -8.44 14.60
C ARG A 33 -6.39 -7.78 14.87
N LYS A 34 -7.29 -8.41 15.63
CA LYS A 34 -8.57 -7.79 16.05
C LYS A 34 -8.37 -6.44 16.73
N PHE A 35 -7.28 -6.27 17.49
CA PHE A 35 -6.95 -5.02 18.19
C PHE A 35 -6.47 -3.91 17.24
N PHE A 36 -5.72 -4.25 16.20
CA PHE A 36 -5.24 -3.30 15.18
C PHE A 36 -6.24 -3.06 14.05
N ARG A 37 -7.30 -3.86 13.99
CA ARG A 37 -8.35 -3.77 12.97
C ARG A 37 -9.08 -2.42 12.94
N PRO A 38 -9.41 -1.75 14.07
CA PRO A 38 -9.91 -0.38 14.01
C PRO A 38 -8.82 0.63 13.63
N LEU A 39 -7.55 0.43 14.00
CA LEU A 39 -6.46 1.36 13.65
C LEU A 39 -6.08 1.32 12.16
N ILE A 40 -5.99 0.13 11.57
CA ILE A 40 -5.56 -0.08 10.18
C ILE A 40 -6.77 -0.20 9.26
N GLY A 41 -7.89 -0.72 9.77
CA GLY A 41 -9.06 -1.10 8.97
C GLY A 41 -10.09 0.01 8.80
N ASP A 42 -9.91 1.13 9.50
CA ASP A 42 -10.76 2.31 9.33
C ASP A 42 -10.68 2.85 7.91
N ARG A 43 -11.76 3.51 7.46
CA ARG A 43 -11.81 4.17 6.16
C ARG A 43 -10.72 5.23 6.04
N ALA A 44 -10.44 5.96 7.12
CA ALA A 44 -9.40 6.98 7.14
C ALA A 44 -8.01 6.38 6.87
N THR A 45 -7.69 5.25 7.50
CA THR A 45 -6.41 4.58 7.31
C THR A 45 -6.29 3.98 5.91
N ALA A 46 -7.38 3.44 5.35
CA ALA A 46 -7.39 2.99 3.96
C ALA A 46 -7.11 4.13 2.98
N VAL A 47 -7.70 5.32 3.18
CA VAL A 47 -7.44 6.52 2.36
C VAL A 47 -5.96 6.93 2.42
N LEU A 48 -5.36 6.92 3.61
CA LEU A 48 -3.93 7.20 3.76
C LEU A 48 -3.06 6.20 2.99
N HIS A 49 -3.38 4.90 3.04
CA HIS A 49 -2.62 3.88 2.32
C HIS A 49 -2.78 4.02 0.80
N TYR A 50 -3.96 4.41 0.30
CA TYR A 50 -4.13 4.75 -1.11
C TYR A 50 -3.30 5.98 -1.51
N ALA A 51 -3.26 7.02 -0.67
CA ALA A 51 -2.44 8.21 -0.93
C ALA A 51 -0.95 7.87 -0.97
N ILE A 52 -0.46 7.04 -0.04
CA ILE A 52 0.93 6.56 -0.02
C ILE A 52 1.22 5.72 -1.27
N GLY A 53 0.35 4.78 -1.63
CA GLY A 53 0.51 3.95 -2.81
C GLY A 53 0.55 4.76 -4.11
N ALA A 54 -0.36 5.73 -4.26
CA ALA A 54 -0.37 6.65 -5.39
C ALA A 54 0.89 7.52 -5.43
N GLY A 55 1.36 8.02 -4.28
CA GLY A 55 2.58 8.80 -4.17
C GLY A 55 3.83 8.00 -4.58
N LEU A 56 3.93 6.74 -4.17
CA LEU A 56 5.03 5.85 -4.56
C LEU A 56 5.05 5.58 -6.07
N ILE A 57 3.88 5.40 -6.69
CA ILE A 57 3.77 5.25 -8.15
C ILE A 57 4.18 6.55 -8.84
N ALA A 58 3.72 7.71 -8.38
CA ALA A 58 4.09 9.00 -8.95
C ALA A 58 5.61 9.26 -8.88
N ILE A 59 6.22 9.02 -7.72
CA ILE A 59 7.68 9.11 -7.53
C ILE A 59 8.41 8.15 -8.48
N GLY A 60 7.95 6.91 -8.56
CA GLY A 60 8.52 5.92 -9.47
C GLY A 60 8.44 6.35 -10.94
N ILE A 61 7.31 6.92 -11.39
CA ILE A 61 7.17 7.45 -12.75
C ILE A 61 8.14 8.62 -12.98
N ILE A 62 8.25 9.56 -12.04
CA ILE A 62 9.18 10.70 -12.12
C ILE A 62 10.63 10.23 -12.20
N LEU A 63 10.99 9.15 -11.51
CA LEU A 63 12.35 8.58 -11.54
C LEU A 63 12.62 7.71 -12.79
N VAL A 64 11.59 7.32 -13.54
CA VAL A 64 11.70 6.58 -14.81
C VAL A 64 11.95 7.52 -15.99
N ILE A 65 11.28 8.67 -16.00
CA ILE A 65 11.38 9.72 -17.02
C ILE A 65 12.74 10.41 -16.93
#